data_AF-A0A3B9J179-F1
#
_entry.id   AF-A0A3B9J179-F1
#
_cell.length_a   1.000
_cell.length_b   1.000
_cell.length_c   1.000
_cell.angle_alpha   90.00
_cell.angle_beta   90.00
_cell.angle_gamma   90.00
#
_symmetry.space_group_name_H-M   'P 1'
#
loop_
_entity.id
_entity.type
_entity.pdbx_description
1 polymer ?
#
loop_
_entity_poly.entity_id
_entity_poly.type
_entity_poly.pdbx_seq_one_letter_code
_entity_poly.pdbx_strand_id
1 'polypeptide(L)'
;MNEKSKLIRKILRHEKYLLEKENCRNYIYYGFEDEIYRSRFFRIYEKSLQESEYKNFLFQAMYLALNDLEKLNPYWHKLVCEFYFSEEKITLEQLGKIHGVTRQAVTKSFKRAMKVLQQIAEEYLENMMK
;
A
#
# COMPACT_ATOMS: atom_id res chain seq x y z
N MET A 1 10.56 -14.55 -10.47
CA MET A 1 9.83 -13.76 -9.45
C MET A 1 8.68 -13.04 -10.14
N ASN A 2 7.43 -13.36 -9.79
CA ASN A 2 6.22 -12.96 -10.53
C ASN A 2 6.04 -11.41 -10.52
N GLU A 3 5.59 -10.79 -11.63
CA GLU A 3 5.39 -9.32 -11.71
C GLU A 3 4.45 -8.82 -10.60
N LYS A 4 3.43 -9.63 -10.28
CA LYS A 4 2.46 -9.41 -9.21
C LYS A 4 3.10 -9.28 -7.83
N SER A 5 4.15 -10.05 -7.54
CA SER A 5 4.86 -9.98 -6.25
C SER A 5 5.72 -8.73 -6.15
N LYS A 6 6.26 -8.22 -7.27
CA LYS A 6 6.98 -6.94 -7.31
C LYS A 6 6.03 -5.76 -7.04
N LEU A 7 4.81 -5.86 -7.55
CA LEU A 7 3.71 -4.88 -7.43
C LEU A 7 3.40 -4.58 -5.95
N ILE A 8 3.02 -5.60 -5.18
CA ILE A 8 2.64 -5.43 -3.78
C ILE A 8 3.85 -4.99 -2.92
N ARG A 9 5.06 -5.47 -3.22
CA ARG A 9 6.29 -4.98 -2.55
C ARG A 9 6.53 -3.48 -2.75
N LYS A 10 6.08 -2.89 -3.86
CA LYS A 10 6.24 -1.46 -4.13
C LYS A 10 5.27 -0.62 -3.27
N ILE A 11 4.02 -1.07 -3.12
CA ILE A 11 3.05 -0.45 -2.20
C ILE A 11 3.58 -0.49 -0.76
N LEU A 12 3.92 -1.69 -0.27
CA LEU A 12 4.33 -1.88 1.14
C LEU A 12 5.56 -1.03 1.51
N ARG A 13 6.55 -0.93 0.63
CA ARG A 13 7.75 -0.11 0.84
C ARG A 13 7.44 1.38 0.92
N HIS A 14 6.53 1.87 0.08
CA HIS A 14 6.22 3.30 0.04
C HIS A 14 5.37 3.74 1.23
N GLU A 15 4.39 2.94 1.65
CA GLU A 15 3.60 3.24 2.84
C GLU A 15 4.46 3.27 4.10
N LYS A 16 5.41 2.34 4.19
CA LYS A 16 6.42 2.36 5.26
C LYS A 16 7.22 3.66 5.25
N TYR A 17 7.75 4.06 4.09
CA TYR A 17 8.51 5.30 3.93
C TYR A 17 7.71 6.54 4.36
N LEU A 18 6.43 6.63 3.99
CA LEU A 18 5.57 7.75 4.39
C LEU A 18 5.38 7.79 5.91
N LEU A 19 5.25 6.64 6.56
CA LEU A 19 5.11 6.54 8.01
C LEU A 19 6.39 6.86 8.78
N GLU A 20 7.54 6.43 8.28
CA GLU A 20 8.84 6.82 8.83
C GLU A 20 9.04 8.33 8.68
N LYS A 21 8.67 8.91 7.54
CA LYS A 21 8.70 10.36 7.31
C LYS A 21 7.74 11.14 8.22
N GLU A 22 6.54 10.62 8.50
CA GLU A 22 5.59 11.27 9.40
C GLU A 22 6.00 11.15 10.88
N ASN A 23 6.63 10.04 11.29
CA ASN A 23 7.15 9.88 12.65
C ASN A 23 8.48 10.61 12.87
N CYS A 24 9.32 10.75 11.83
CA CYS A 24 10.62 11.43 11.91
C CYS A 24 10.51 12.86 11.42
N ARG A 25 10.14 13.79 12.30
CA ARG A 25 10.20 15.23 12.03
C ARG A 25 11.61 15.81 11.80
N ASN A 26 12.71 15.02 11.68
CA ASN A 26 13.98 15.54 11.12
C ASN A 26 15.17 14.60 10.83
N TYR A 27 15.10 13.26 10.86
CA TYR A 27 16.28 12.44 10.48
C TYR A 27 15.89 11.14 9.76
N ILE A 28 16.55 10.90 8.61
CA ILE A 28 16.37 9.73 7.75
C ILE A 28 17.56 8.80 7.98
N TYR A 29 17.30 7.58 8.44
CA TYR A 29 18.26 6.48 8.32
C TYR A 29 17.70 5.50 7.28
N TYR A 30 18.48 5.24 6.23
CA TYR A 30 18.23 4.15 5.29
C TYR A 30 19.14 2.98 5.69
N GLY A 31 18.60 1.77 5.82
CA GLY A 31 19.44 0.58 5.82
C GLY A 31 18.69 -0.72 6.15
N PHE A 32 18.62 -1.61 5.16
CA PHE A 32 18.34 -3.07 5.23
C PHE A 32 16.92 -3.56 4.87
N GLU A 33 16.89 -4.71 4.19
CA GLU A 33 15.70 -5.47 3.77
C GLU A 33 14.80 -5.88 4.95
N ASP A 34 15.39 -6.06 6.14
CA ASP A 34 14.66 -6.44 7.35
C ASP A 34 13.82 -5.30 7.93
N GLU A 35 14.06 -4.05 7.52
CA GLU A 35 13.27 -2.93 8.01
C GLU A 35 11.84 -2.94 7.41
N ILE A 36 11.55 -3.71 6.36
CA ILE A 36 10.26 -3.74 5.64
C ILE A 36 9.05 -3.97 6.57
N TYR A 37 9.25 -4.60 7.73
CA TYR A 37 8.18 -5.02 8.63
C TYR A 37 7.79 -4.01 9.73
N ARG A 38 8.49 -2.86 9.85
CA ARG A 38 8.27 -1.87 10.93
C ARG A 38 7.26 -0.75 10.59
N SER A 39 6.40 -0.98 9.61
CA SER A 39 5.39 0.00 9.17
C SER A 39 4.16 0.02 10.08
N ARG A 40 3.73 1.23 10.45
CA ARG A 40 2.45 1.54 11.12
C ARG A 40 1.18 1.13 10.34
N PHE A 41 1.28 0.72 9.07
CA PHE A 41 0.16 0.08 8.34
C PHE A 41 -0.29 -1.21 9.04
N PHE A 42 0.64 -1.89 9.70
CA PHE A 42 0.41 -3.07 10.53
C PHE A 42 1.11 -2.85 11.87
N ARG A 43 0.65 -1.87 12.65
CA ARG A 43 1.23 -1.54 13.98
C ARG A 43 1.06 -2.65 15.04
N ILE A 44 0.54 -3.80 14.63
CA ILE A 44 0.51 -5.06 15.34
C ILE A 44 1.42 -5.94 14.46
N TYR A 45 2.62 -6.32 14.87
CA TYR A 45 2.91 -7.74 15.14
C TYR A 45 4.44 -7.93 15.20
N GLU A 46 5.12 -7.07 15.96
CA GLU A 46 6.56 -7.16 16.24
C GLU A 46 6.93 -8.32 17.21
N LYS A 47 6.05 -9.32 17.36
CA LYS A 47 6.30 -10.50 18.22
C LYS A 47 6.43 -11.76 17.36
N SER A 48 7.67 -12.03 16.98
CA SER A 48 8.26 -13.35 16.72
C SER A 48 7.66 -14.22 15.60
N LEU A 49 8.34 -14.23 14.45
CA LEU A 49 8.74 -15.45 13.72
C LEU A 49 7.64 -16.47 13.34
N GLN A 50 6.64 -16.02 12.58
CA GLN A 50 5.86 -16.83 11.62
C GLN A 50 5.95 -16.23 10.20
N GLU A 51 7.14 -15.78 9.82
CA GLU A 51 7.31 -14.71 8.83
C GLU A 51 7.01 -15.06 7.36
N SER A 52 7.16 -16.30 6.89
CA SER A 52 7.00 -16.58 5.44
C SER A 52 5.54 -16.78 5.01
N GLU A 53 4.77 -17.55 5.78
CA GLU A 53 3.35 -17.83 5.49
C GLU A 53 2.50 -16.58 5.66
N TYR A 54 2.69 -15.84 6.76
CA TYR A 54 1.96 -14.59 6.96
C TYR A 54 2.28 -13.57 5.86
N LYS A 55 3.55 -13.43 5.44
CA LYS A 55 3.90 -12.59 4.30
C LYS A 55 3.14 -13.04 3.06
N ASN A 56 3.08 -14.35 2.78
CA ASN A 56 2.34 -14.88 1.65
C ASN A 56 0.84 -14.60 1.74
N PHE A 57 0.22 -14.77 2.91
CA PHE A 57 -1.18 -14.42 3.14
C PHE A 57 -1.44 -12.93 2.97
N LEU A 58 -0.56 -12.08 3.48
CA LEU A 58 -0.65 -10.62 3.26
C LEU A 58 -0.54 -10.27 1.77
N PHE A 59 0.38 -10.91 1.03
CA PHE A 59 0.47 -10.75 -0.43
C PHE A 59 -0.84 -11.17 -1.11
N GLN A 60 -1.39 -12.33 -0.73
CA GLN A 60 -2.64 -12.81 -1.31
C GLN A 60 -3.83 -11.90 -0.96
N ALA A 61 -3.94 -11.47 0.30
CA ALA A 61 -4.98 -10.59 0.79
C ALA A 61 -4.94 -9.22 0.08
N MET A 62 -3.77 -8.61 -0.07
CA MET A 62 -3.60 -7.37 -0.81
C MET A 62 -3.95 -7.52 -2.30
N TYR A 63 -3.63 -8.67 -2.90
CA TYR A 63 -4.00 -8.97 -4.28
C TYR A 63 -5.51 -9.08 -4.45
N LEU A 64 -6.18 -9.83 -3.57
CA LEU A 64 -7.64 -9.96 -3.58
C LEU A 64 -8.31 -8.62 -3.32
N ALA A 65 -7.79 -7.84 -2.37
CA ALA A 65 -8.27 -6.51 -2.07
C ALA A 65 -8.15 -5.53 -3.25
N LEU A 66 -7.05 -5.59 -4.02
CA LEU A 66 -6.91 -4.79 -5.24
C LEU A 66 -7.95 -5.18 -6.30
N ASN A 67 -8.19 -6.49 -6.50
CA ASN A 67 -9.21 -6.96 -7.45
C ASN A 67 -10.62 -6.53 -7.02
N ASP A 68 -10.92 -6.55 -5.72
CA ASP A 68 -12.23 -6.12 -5.24
C ASP A 68 -12.36 -4.60 -5.25
N LEU A 69 -11.28 -3.86 -5.01
CA LEU A 69 -11.26 -2.41 -5.21
C LEU A 69 -11.56 -2.05 -6.67
N GLU A 70 -11.05 -2.81 -7.64
CA GLU A 70 -11.37 -2.62 -9.06
C GLU A 70 -12.86 -2.80 -9.34
N LYS A 71 -13.48 -3.86 -8.80
CA LYS A 71 -14.92 -4.11 -8.96
C LYS A 71 -15.78 -3.07 -8.25
N LEU A 72 -15.38 -2.63 -7.06
CA LEU A 72 -16.11 -1.67 -6.24
C LEU A 72 -16.01 -0.25 -6.81
N ASN A 73 -14.81 0.15 -7.21
CA ASN A 73 -14.54 1.47 -7.74
C ASN A 73 -13.31 1.46 -8.67
N PRO A 74 -13.53 1.32 -9.99
CA PRO A 74 -12.45 1.27 -10.97
C PRO A 74 -11.55 2.52 -10.96
N TYR A 75 -12.12 3.70 -10.63
CA TYR A 75 -11.36 4.93 -10.51
C TYR A 75 -10.37 4.88 -9.34
N TRP A 76 -10.78 4.40 -8.18
CA TRP A 76 -9.90 4.23 -7.03
C TRP A 76 -8.79 3.21 -7.28
N HIS A 77 -9.14 2.08 -7.89
CA HIS A 77 -8.14 1.11 -8.34
C HIS A 77 -7.12 1.75 -9.28
N LYS A 78 -7.59 2.48 -10.30
CA LYS A 78 -6.71 3.20 -11.24
C LYS A 78 -5.79 4.20 -10.53
N LEU A 79 -6.30 5.01 -9.59
CA LEU A 79 -5.48 5.96 -8.82
C LEU A 79 -4.38 5.26 -8.03
N VAL A 80 -4.71 4.17 -7.33
CA VAL A 80 -3.74 3.37 -6.57
C VAL A 80 -2.70 2.79 -7.51
N CYS A 81 -3.14 2.23 -8.65
CA CYS A 81 -2.24 1.65 -9.63
C CYS A 81 -1.29 2.66 -10.24
N GLU A 82 -1.78 3.82 -10.67
CA GLU A 82 -0.91 4.85 -11.25
C GLU A 82 0.08 5.38 -10.22
N PHE A 83 -0.36 5.68 -9.00
CA PHE A 83 0.52 6.23 -7.97
C PHE A 83 1.65 5.27 -7.59
N TYR A 84 1.33 3.98 -7.44
CA TYR A 84 2.29 2.98 -7.00
C TYR A 84 3.04 2.30 -8.14
N PHE A 85 2.44 2.16 -9.32
CA PHE A 85 2.99 1.33 -10.40
C PHE A 85 3.39 2.08 -11.65
N SER A 86 3.22 3.39 -11.70
CA SER A 86 3.87 4.20 -12.73
C SER A 86 5.39 3.92 -12.76
N GLU A 87 5.94 3.84 -13.97
CA GLU A 87 7.37 3.69 -14.23
C GLU A 87 8.13 4.86 -13.61
N GLU A 88 7.57 6.06 -13.73
CA GLU A 88 8.06 7.26 -13.08
C GLU A 88 7.38 7.46 -11.73
N LYS A 89 8.11 8.01 -10.76
CA LYS A 89 7.57 8.38 -9.45
C LYS A 89 6.66 9.59 -9.61
N ILE A 90 5.36 9.37 -9.66
CA ILE A 90 4.37 10.44 -9.77
C ILE A 90 3.92 10.94 -8.40
N THR A 91 3.75 12.26 -8.31
CA THR A 91 3.18 12.92 -7.12
C THR A 91 1.65 12.96 -7.24
N LEU A 92 0.96 13.10 -6.10
CA LEU A 92 -0.50 13.34 -6.11
C LEU A 92 -0.90 14.60 -6.88
N GLU A 93 -0.01 15.59 -7.01
CA GLU A 93 -0.27 16.76 -7.84
C GLU A 93 -0.28 16.42 -9.33
N GLN A 94 0.73 15.68 -9.80
CA GLN A 94 0.77 15.19 -11.17
C GLN A 94 -0.41 14.26 -11.47
N LEU A 95 -0.77 13.40 -10.52
CA LEU A 95 -1.95 12.55 -10.60
C LEU A 95 -3.24 13.37 -10.74
N GLY A 96 -3.36 14.48 -9.99
CA GLY A 96 -4.47 15.41 -10.17
C GLY A 96 -4.54 15.98 -11.58
N LYS A 97 -3.40 16.41 -12.13
CA LYS A 97 -3.30 16.94 -13.51
C LYS A 97 -3.71 15.90 -14.55
N ILE A 98 -3.26 14.65 -14.41
CA ILE A 98 -3.59 13.54 -15.32
C ILE A 98 -5.11 13.29 -15.35
N HIS A 99 -5.77 13.37 -14.20
CA HIS A 99 -7.22 13.14 -14.08
C HIS A 99 -8.07 14.39 -14.23
N GLY A 100 -7.48 15.55 -14.56
CA GLY A 100 -8.20 16.82 -14.71
C GLY A 100 -8.83 17.34 -13.41
N VAL A 101 -8.27 16.99 -12.25
CA VAL A 101 -8.79 17.37 -10.93
C VAL A 101 -7.74 18.08 -10.07
N THR A 102 -8.19 18.80 -9.04
CA THR A 102 -7.26 19.46 -8.12
C THR A 102 -6.48 18.43 -7.30
N ARG A 103 -5.29 18.83 -6.83
CA ARG A 103 -4.49 18.04 -5.89
C ARG A 103 -5.29 17.63 -4.65
N GLN A 104 -6.15 18.49 -4.11
CA GLN A 104 -6.94 18.15 -2.92
C GLN A 104 -8.00 17.08 -3.24
N ALA A 105 -8.65 17.17 -4.39
CA ALA A 105 -9.67 16.21 -4.82
C ALA A 105 -9.08 14.81 -5.03
N VAL A 106 -7.94 14.71 -5.72
CA VAL A 106 -7.26 13.42 -5.92
C VAL A 106 -6.69 12.89 -4.62
N THR A 107 -6.13 13.74 -3.74
CA THR A 107 -5.64 13.31 -2.42
C THR A 107 -6.77 12.71 -1.58
N LYS A 108 -7.95 13.34 -1.57
CA LYS A 108 -9.12 12.84 -0.85
C LYS A 108 -9.60 11.50 -1.40
N SER A 109 -9.65 11.36 -2.72
CA SER A 109 -10.04 10.11 -3.38
C SER A 109 -9.03 9.00 -3.11
N PHE A 110 -7.74 9.30 -3.23
CA PHE A 110 -6.66 8.36 -2.97
C PHE A 110 -6.65 7.87 -1.51
N LYS A 111 -6.82 8.78 -0.53
CA LYS A 111 -6.93 8.38 0.89
C LYS A 111 -8.13 7.47 1.15
N ARG A 112 -9.26 7.71 0.47
CA ARG A 112 -10.44 6.82 0.57
C ARG A 112 -10.16 5.45 -0.06
N ALA A 113 -9.55 5.45 -1.25
CA ALA A 113 -9.13 4.23 -1.93
C ALA A 113 -8.23 3.37 -1.05
N MET A 114 -7.19 3.96 -0.45
CA MET A 114 -6.26 3.25 0.43
C MET A 114 -6.93 2.73 1.71
N LYS A 115 -7.85 3.50 2.31
CA LYS A 115 -8.59 3.05 3.48
C LYS A 115 -9.47 1.82 3.18
N VAL A 116 -10.19 1.86 2.05
CA VAL A 116 -11.05 0.75 1.64
C VAL A 116 -10.21 -0.47 1.25
N LEU A 117 -9.11 -0.27 0.53
CA LEU A 117 -8.17 -1.32 0.19
C LEU A 117 -7.62 -2.02 1.45
N GLN A 118 -7.27 -1.24 2.46
CA GLN A 118 -6.79 -1.77 3.73
C GLN A 118 -7.85 -2.62 4.43
N GLN A 119 -9.09 -2.12 4.53
CA GLN A 119 -10.18 -2.86 5.17
C GLN A 119 -10.43 -4.22 4.50
N ILE A 120 -10.50 -4.24 3.17
CA ILE A 120 -10.70 -5.48 2.40
C ILE A 120 -9.51 -6.43 2.60
N ALA A 121 -8.28 -5.91 2.60
CA ALA A 121 -7.09 -6.72 2.81
C ALA A 121 -7.03 -7.32 4.23
N GLU A 122 -7.45 -6.56 5.25
CA GLU A 122 -7.56 -7.06 6.63
C GLU A 122 -8.60 -8.19 6.73
N GLU A 123 -9.78 -8.03 6.11
CA GLU A 123 -10.81 -9.08 6.07
C GLU A 123 -10.31 -10.37 5.41
N TYR A 124 -9.63 -10.26 4.26
CA TYR A 124 -9.04 -11.43 3.60
C TYR A 124 -7.95 -12.10 4.44
N LEU A 125 -7.10 -11.29 5.08
CA LEU A 125 -6.01 -11.79 5.90
C LEU A 125 -6.55 -12.54 7.15
N GLU A 126 -7.54 -11.97 7.83
CA GLU A 126 -8.19 -12.63 8.97
C GLU A 126 -8.84 -13.97 8.57
N ASN A 127 -9.45 -14.03 7.38
CA ASN A 127 -10.05 -15.26 6.89
C ASN A 127 -9.03 -16.32 6.48
N MET A 128 -7.85 -15.92 6.00
CA MET A 128 -6.77 -16.86 5.66
C MET A 128 -6.03 -17.40 6.89
N MET A 129 -6.10 -16.69 8.01
CA MET A 129 -5.42 -17.06 9.26
C MET A 129 -6.30 -17.84 10.24
N LYS A 130 -7.59 -18.02 9.93
CA LYS A 130 -8.53 -18.88 10.66
C LYS A 130 -8.42 -20.32 10.18
#